data_AF-A0A7W1DUF0-F1
#
_entry.id   AF-A0A7W1DUF0-F1
#
_cell.length_a   1.000
_cell.length_b   1.000
_cell.length_c   1.000
_cell.angle_alpha   90.00
_cell.angle_beta   90.00
_cell.angle_gamma   90.00
#
_symmetry.space_group_name_H-M   'P 1'
#
loop_
_entity.id
_entity.type
_entity.pdbx_description
1 polymer ?
#
loop_
_entity_poly.entity_id
_entity_poly.type
_entity_poly.pdbx_seq_one_letter_code
_entity_poly.pdbx_strand_id
1 'polypeptide(L)'
;MKVPVWSRPLPLLVLLTGCGGSSPSPTGPSTPTSFLTGTWRGTVTIEVNPGDPNALPPSSGAMQWTFEVMPQTNLQSFRTTVRSEHAWLTMTTTATTALTPGNTPPTQISTQGAFDSPRGCRGTFGSVGTAEATRIEADFTGTDCQQATFIGRVVLTKN
;
A
#
# COMPACT_ATOMS: atom_id res chain seq x y z
N MET A 1 -47.01 -78.27 -19.80
CA MET A 1 -46.12 -79.26 -19.14
C MET A 1 -45.28 -78.55 -18.08
N LYS A 2 -45.32 -79.10 -16.86
CA LYS A 2 -44.44 -79.01 -15.67
C LYS A 2 -43.57 -77.76 -15.38
N VAL A 3 -43.72 -77.31 -14.13
CA VAL A 3 -43.07 -76.24 -13.35
C VAL A 3 -41.77 -76.77 -12.66
N PRO A 4 -41.17 -76.07 -11.66
CA PRO A 4 -40.14 -74.99 -11.60
C PRO A 4 -38.78 -75.52 -11.03
N VAL A 5 -37.91 -74.63 -10.47
CA VAL A 5 -36.89 -74.81 -9.37
C VAL A 5 -35.65 -73.95 -9.71
N TRP A 6 -35.01 -73.12 -8.88
CA TRP A 6 -35.12 -72.77 -7.46
C TRP A 6 -34.14 -71.60 -7.15
N SER A 7 -34.62 -70.63 -6.38
CA SER A 7 -33.91 -69.55 -5.68
C SER A 7 -32.81 -70.02 -4.72
N ARG A 8 -31.64 -69.36 -4.67
CA ARG A 8 -30.92 -69.15 -3.39
C ARG A 8 -30.13 -67.82 -3.36
N PRO A 9 -29.92 -67.22 -2.17
CA PRO A 9 -29.56 -65.81 -1.98
C PRO A 9 -28.16 -65.60 -1.33
N LEU A 10 -27.85 -64.32 -1.04
CA LEU A 10 -26.75 -63.73 -0.23
C LEU A 10 -25.41 -63.41 -0.95
N PRO A 11 -24.62 -62.39 -0.51
CA PRO A 11 -24.89 -61.29 0.44
C PRO A 11 -24.50 -59.88 -0.06
N LEU A 12 -25.00 -58.91 0.68
CA LEU A 12 -24.66 -57.49 0.79
C LEU A 12 -23.15 -57.23 0.93
N LEU A 13 -22.60 -56.27 0.16
CA LEU A 13 -21.41 -55.52 0.57
C LEU A 13 -21.54 -54.06 0.13
N VAL A 14 -21.99 -53.26 1.09
CA VAL A 14 -21.96 -51.80 1.08
C VAL A 14 -20.50 -51.36 1.16
N LEU A 15 -20.01 -50.66 0.14
CA LEU A 15 -18.83 -49.81 0.26
C LEU A 15 -19.24 -48.37 -0.08
N LEU A 16 -19.87 -47.75 0.93
CA LEU A 16 -19.85 -46.30 1.11
C LEU A 16 -18.40 -45.88 1.35
N THR A 17 -17.65 -45.61 0.29
CA THR A 17 -16.42 -44.83 0.40
C THR A 17 -16.80 -43.38 0.21
N GLY A 18 -17.06 -42.71 1.33
CA GLY A 18 -17.28 -41.28 1.36
C GLY A 18 -16.03 -40.56 0.88
N CYS A 19 -16.14 -39.85 -0.25
CA CYS A 19 -15.39 -38.61 -0.43
C CYS A 19 -16.15 -37.48 0.26
N GLY A 20 -16.30 -37.60 1.58
CA GLY A 20 -16.64 -36.49 2.46
C GLY A 20 -15.39 -35.66 2.71
N GLY A 21 -14.81 -35.11 1.63
CA GLY A 21 -13.76 -34.12 1.71
C GLY A 21 -14.42 -32.75 1.68
N SER A 22 -14.96 -32.32 2.82
CA SER A 22 -15.43 -30.95 3.00
C SER A 22 -14.30 -30.01 2.57
N SER A 23 -14.47 -29.36 1.41
CA SER A 23 -13.68 -28.17 1.13
C SER A 23 -13.90 -27.23 2.31
N PRO A 24 -12.85 -26.72 2.98
CA PRO A 24 -13.06 -25.70 3.98
C PRO A 24 -13.69 -24.50 3.25
N SER A 25 -14.99 -24.28 3.48
CA SER A 25 -15.62 -23.01 3.15
C SER A 25 -14.76 -21.91 3.79
N PRO A 26 -14.41 -20.83 3.07
CA PRO A 26 -13.62 -19.76 3.64
C PRO A 26 -14.35 -19.20 4.88
N THR A 27 -13.83 -19.50 6.06
CA THR A 27 -14.40 -19.04 7.33
C THR A 27 -13.93 -17.61 7.60
N GLY A 28 -14.59 -16.67 6.92
CA GLY A 28 -14.53 -15.25 7.26
C GLY A 28 -14.68 -14.35 6.05
N PRO A 29 -15.41 -13.23 6.15
CA PRO A 29 -15.32 -12.19 5.14
C PRO A 29 -13.86 -11.71 5.06
N SER A 30 -13.27 -11.75 3.87
CA SER A 30 -11.99 -11.09 3.63
C SER A 30 -12.12 -9.62 3.99
N THR A 31 -11.20 -9.09 4.78
CA THR A 31 -11.20 -7.65 5.10
C THR A 31 -11.14 -6.87 3.79
N PRO A 32 -12.07 -5.94 3.52
CA PRO A 32 -11.99 -5.16 2.29
C PRO A 32 -10.68 -4.37 2.29
N THR A 33 -9.91 -4.51 1.22
CA THR A 33 -8.59 -3.90 1.08
C THR A 33 -8.65 -2.74 0.08
N SER A 34 -7.97 -1.64 0.40
CA SER A 34 -7.79 -0.56 -0.59
C SER A 34 -6.79 -0.98 -1.66
N PHE A 35 -6.94 -0.46 -2.88
CA PHE A 35 -5.94 -0.62 -3.94
C PHE A 35 -4.56 -0.05 -3.54
N LEU A 36 -4.52 0.90 -2.60
CA LEU A 36 -3.29 1.53 -2.15
C LEU A 36 -2.48 0.64 -1.19
N THR A 37 -3.13 -0.30 -0.50
CA THR A 37 -2.51 -1.15 0.53
C THR A 37 -1.27 -1.87 0.00
N GLY A 38 -0.19 -1.87 0.79
CA GLY A 38 1.07 -2.54 0.46
C GLY A 38 2.22 -1.58 0.18
N THR A 39 3.31 -2.10 -0.37
CA THR A 39 4.55 -1.35 -0.61
C THR A 39 4.64 -0.85 -2.05
N TRP A 40 5.01 0.42 -2.17
CA TRP A 40 5.22 1.15 -3.40
C TRP A 40 6.67 1.64 -3.45
N ARG A 41 7.30 1.56 -4.62
CA ARG A 41 8.72 1.89 -4.81
C ARG A 41 8.89 2.82 -6.01
N GLY A 42 9.88 3.68 -5.95
CA GLY A 42 10.24 4.53 -7.07
C GLY A 42 11.26 5.57 -6.66
N THR A 43 11.07 6.79 -7.14
CA THR A 43 12.06 7.86 -7.00
C THR A 43 11.43 9.13 -6.50
N VAL A 44 12.18 9.85 -5.66
CA VAL A 44 11.90 11.24 -5.31
C VAL A 44 12.98 12.11 -5.95
N THR A 45 12.58 13.23 -6.55
CA THR A 45 13.48 14.28 -7.02
C THR A 45 13.27 15.50 -6.14
N ILE A 46 14.34 16.06 -5.56
CA ILE A 46 14.28 17.13 -4.57
C ILE A 46 15.10 18.32 -5.04
N GLU A 47 14.52 19.50 -4.93
CA GLU A 47 15.18 20.80 -5.00
C GLU A 47 15.16 21.44 -3.60
N VAL A 48 16.34 21.87 -3.14
CA VAL A 48 16.52 22.44 -1.80
C VAL A 48 16.62 23.94 -1.90
N ASN A 49 15.89 24.65 -1.04
CA ASN A 49 15.77 26.11 -1.00
C ASN A 49 15.46 26.69 -2.40
N PRO A 50 14.32 26.30 -2.99
CA PRO A 50 13.95 26.80 -4.31
C PRO A 50 13.89 28.33 -4.31
N GLY A 51 14.48 28.94 -5.34
CA GLY A 51 14.59 30.39 -5.47
C GLY A 51 15.80 31.04 -4.79
N ASP A 52 16.63 30.28 -4.05
CA ASP A 52 17.95 30.77 -3.61
C ASP A 52 18.87 30.94 -4.85
N PRO A 53 19.55 32.09 -5.02
CA PRO A 53 20.50 32.30 -6.12
C PRO A 53 21.62 31.24 -6.21
N ASN A 54 21.92 30.56 -5.12
CA ASN A 54 22.93 29.51 -5.01
C ASN A 54 22.31 28.12 -4.79
N ALA A 55 21.04 27.93 -5.13
CA ALA A 55 20.37 26.64 -5.02
C ALA A 55 21.14 25.56 -5.81
N LEU A 56 21.29 24.40 -5.19
CA LEU A 56 21.83 23.22 -5.87
C LEU A 56 20.82 22.72 -6.91
N PRO A 57 21.28 22.15 -8.03
CA PRO A 57 20.37 21.56 -9.00
C PRO A 57 19.55 20.44 -8.36
N PRO A 58 18.32 20.19 -8.84
CA PRO A 58 17.51 19.08 -8.34
C PRO A 58 18.25 17.75 -8.46
N SER A 59 18.16 16.93 -7.42
CA SER A 59 18.76 15.59 -7.38
C SER A 59 17.71 14.54 -7.10
N SER A 60 18.00 13.28 -7.46
CA SER A 60 17.06 12.16 -7.28
C SER A 60 17.61 11.09 -6.36
N GLY A 61 16.70 10.37 -5.70
CA GLY A 61 17.01 9.24 -4.83
C GLY A 61 15.86 8.25 -4.75
N ALA A 62 16.14 7.04 -4.26
CA ALA A 62 15.11 6.01 -4.12
C ALA A 62 14.12 6.38 -3.01
N MET A 63 12.86 6.03 -3.24
CA MET A 63 11.75 6.30 -2.34
C MET A 63 10.86 5.05 -2.22
N GLN A 64 10.43 4.74 -1.01
CA GLN A 64 9.53 3.63 -0.74
C GLN A 64 8.44 4.05 0.24
N TRP A 65 7.17 3.84 -0.12
CA TRP A 65 6.03 4.08 0.76
C TRP A 65 5.30 2.76 1.02
N THR A 66 4.96 2.47 2.26
CA THR A 66 4.12 1.31 2.62
C THR A 66 2.84 1.82 3.27
N PHE A 67 1.70 1.42 2.73
CA PHE A 67 0.38 1.86 3.19
C PHE A 67 -0.35 0.75 3.95
N GLU A 68 -0.79 1.09 5.16
CA GLU A 68 -1.63 0.26 6.01
C GLU A 68 -2.96 0.99 6.23
N VAL A 69 -4.07 0.35 5.85
CA VAL A 69 -5.41 0.94 5.99
C VAL A 69 -5.73 1.17 7.46
N MET A 70 -6.19 2.38 7.78
CA MET A 70 -6.71 2.67 9.11
C MET A 70 -8.16 2.15 9.22
N PRO A 71 -8.52 1.43 10.31
CA PRO A 71 -9.89 0.95 10.52
C PRO A 71 -10.91 2.08 10.47
N GLN A 72 -12.14 1.76 10.04
CA GLN A 72 -13.30 2.67 10.09
C GLN A 72 -13.17 3.98 9.29
N THR A 73 -12.32 4.01 8.25
CA THR A 73 -12.06 5.21 7.42
C THR A 73 -12.56 5.08 5.98
N ASN A 74 -13.53 4.20 5.71
CA ASN A 74 -13.98 3.88 4.35
C ASN A 74 -12.83 3.46 3.39
N LEU A 75 -11.73 2.93 3.93
CA LEU A 75 -10.50 2.59 3.20
C LEU A 75 -9.82 3.79 2.51
N GLN A 76 -10.05 5.01 3.02
CA GLN A 76 -9.48 6.24 2.48
C GLN A 76 -8.30 6.77 3.29
N SER A 77 -8.16 6.38 4.56
CA SER A 77 -7.05 6.84 5.41
C SER A 77 -6.07 5.71 5.72
N PHE A 78 -4.79 6.05 5.75
CA PHE A 78 -3.70 5.09 5.88
C PHE A 78 -2.64 5.60 6.86
N ARG A 79 -2.14 4.67 7.68
CA ARG A 79 -0.81 4.81 8.26
C ARG A 79 0.19 4.49 7.15
N THR A 80 1.12 5.42 6.91
CA THR A 80 2.07 5.31 5.81
C THR A 80 3.49 5.32 6.34
N THR A 81 4.25 4.27 6.10
CA THR A 81 5.70 4.29 6.36
C THR A 81 6.40 4.83 5.13
N VAL A 82 7.08 5.96 5.28
CA VAL A 82 7.78 6.68 4.23
C VAL A 82 9.27 6.52 4.46
N ARG A 83 9.98 5.92 3.49
CA ARG A 83 11.42 5.74 3.50
C ARG A 83 12.04 6.43 2.29
N SER A 84 12.99 7.31 2.55
CA SER A 84 13.77 8.03 1.56
C SER A 84 15.23 7.65 1.70
N GLU A 85 15.86 7.29 0.57
CA GLU A 85 17.30 7.07 0.44
C GLU A 85 17.96 8.22 -0.35
N HIS A 86 17.25 9.33 -0.55
CA HIS A 86 17.81 10.53 -1.17
C HIS A 86 18.91 11.12 -0.28
N ALA A 87 20.11 11.35 -0.83
CA ALA A 87 21.29 11.74 -0.06
C ALA A 87 21.09 12.96 0.87
N TRP A 88 20.33 13.97 0.41
CA TRP A 88 20.02 15.15 1.22
C TRP A 88 18.92 14.94 2.28
N LEU A 89 18.03 13.97 2.06
CA LEU A 89 16.84 13.68 2.89
C LEU A 89 16.77 12.17 3.17
N THR A 90 17.81 11.62 3.78
CA THR A 90 17.79 10.22 4.23
C THR A 90 16.90 10.13 5.47
N MET A 91 15.76 9.45 5.35
CA MET A 91 14.81 9.35 6.46
C MET A 91 13.95 8.08 6.38
N THR A 92 13.45 7.66 7.54
CA THR A 92 12.31 6.74 7.65
C THR A 92 11.35 7.30 8.67
N THR A 93 10.08 7.46 8.31
CA THR A 93 9.07 8.01 9.21
C THR A 93 7.70 7.39 8.99
N THR A 94 6.82 7.57 9.97
CA THR A 94 5.39 7.30 9.82
C THR A 94 4.64 8.61 9.56
N ALA A 95 3.81 8.58 8.52
CA ALA A 95 2.96 9.66 8.07
C ALA A 95 1.50 9.20 8.00
N THR A 96 0.61 10.16 7.82
CA THR A 96 -0.81 9.92 7.53
C THR A 96 -1.05 10.21 6.07
N THR A 97 -1.70 9.28 5.37
CA THR A 97 -2.17 9.46 3.99
C THR A 97 -3.68 9.41 3.94
N ALA A 98 -4.28 10.27 3.12
CA ALA A 98 -5.70 10.27 2.82
C ALA A 98 -5.95 10.27 1.30
N LEU A 99 -6.99 9.55 0.87
CA LEU A 99 -7.53 9.58 -0.48
C LEU A 99 -8.79 10.47 -0.53
N THR A 100 -8.98 11.21 -1.61
CA THR A 100 -10.15 12.10 -1.78
C THR A 100 -10.55 12.18 -3.25
N PRO A 101 -11.85 12.16 -3.59
CA PRO A 101 -13.01 12.01 -2.71
C PRO A 101 -13.36 10.55 -2.37
N GLY A 102 -12.68 9.59 -2.99
CA GLY A 102 -13.01 8.17 -2.95
C GLY A 102 -11.79 7.27 -2.80
N ASN A 103 -12.04 5.98 -2.58
CA ASN A 103 -11.02 4.94 -2.45
C ASN A 103 -10.81 4.11 -3.74
N THR A 104 -11.34 4.59 -4.88
CA THR A 104 -11.21 3.95 -6.20
C THR A 104 -10.27 4.77 -7.09
N PRO A 105 -9.32 4.15 -7.80
CA PRO A 105 -8.44 4.85 -8.71
C PRO A 105 -9.17 5.25 -10.02
N PRO A 106 -8.78 6.36 -10.67
CA PRO A 106 -7.85 7.38 -10.17
C PRO A 106 -8.50 8.23 -9.06
N THR A 107 -7.72 8.61 -8.06
CA THR A 107 -8.17 9.47 -6.95
C THR A 107 -7.04 10.40 -6.49
N GLN A 108 -7.37 11.49 -5.80
CA GLN A 108 -6.34 12.33 -5.20
C GLN A 108 -5.76 11.65 -3.98
N ILE A 109 -4.47 11.86 -3.75
CA ILE A 109 -3.73 11.37 -2.59
C ILE A 109 -3.06 12.55 -1.91
N SER A 110 -3.13 12.59 -0.59
CA SER A 110 -2.35 13.53 0.21
C SER A 110 -1.66 12.80 1.36
N THR A 111 -0.40 13.11 1.60
CA THR A 111 0.38 12.51 2.69
C THR A 111 1.06 13.60 3.48
N GLN A 112 0.95 13.55 4.81
CA GLN A 112 1.56 14.52 5.71
C GLN A 112 2.25 13.80 6.86
N GLY A 113 3.44 14.27 7.23
CA GLY A 113 4.21 13.68 8.29
C GLY A 113 5.29 14.61 8.84
N ALA A 114 5.84 14.21 9.98
CA ALA A 114 7.06 14.77 10.55
C ALA A 114 8.16 13.72 10.47
N PHE A 115 9.42 14.13 10.41
CA PHE A 115 10.57 13.23 10.35
C PHE A 115 11.71 13.75 11.21
N ASP A 116 12.56 12.85 11.65
CA ASP A 116 13.81 13.20 12.32
C ASP A 116 14.88 13.38 11.25
N SER A 117 15.39 14.60 11.14
CA SER A 117 16.36 14.99 10.14
C SER A 117 17.74 14.43 10.47
N PRO A 118 18.56 14.03 9.47
CA PRO A 118 19.96 13.67 9.70
C PRO A 118 20.79 14.82 10.29
N ARG A 119 20.26 16.06 10.25
CA ARG A 119 20.87 17.26 10.82
C ARG A 119 20.50 17.48 12.30
N GLY A 120 19.79 16.55 12.94
CA GLY A 120 19.52 16.58 14.39
C GLY A 120 18.34 17.44 14.82
N CYS A 121 17.40 17.75 13.92
CA CYS A 121 16.16 18.45 14.26
C CYS A 121 14.92 17.67 13.75
N ARG A 122 13.73 18.22 14.01
CA ARG A 122 12.47 17.69 13.48
C ARG A 122 12.01 18.51 12.28
N GLY A 123 11.87 17.84 11.13
CA GLY A 123 11.29 18.40 9.91
C GLY A 123 9.85 17.97 9.71
N THR A 124 9.19 18.57 8.73
CA THR A 124 7.85 18.22 8.28
C THR A 124 7.81 18.12 6.77
N PHE A 125 6.91 17.29 6.25
CA PHE A 125 6.64 17.22 4.84
C PHE A 125 5.14 17.04 4.58
N GLY A 126 4.74 17.51 3.42
CA GLY A 126 3.45 17.26 2.81
C GLY A 126 3.67 16.79 1.38
N SER A 127 2.70 16.05 0.86
CA SER A 127 2.61 15.75 -0.55
C SER A 127 1.17 15.70 -0.98
N VAL A 128 0.94 16.10 -2.24
CA VAL A 128 -0.37 16.08 -2.87
C VAL A 128 -0.20 15.60 -4.31
N GLY A 129 -1.08 14.73 -4.76
CA GLY A 129 -0.95 14.15 -6.08
C GLY A 129 -2.13 13.28 -6.49
N THR A 130 -1.86 12.37 -7.42
CA THR A 130 -2.81 11.40 -7.95
C THR A 130 -2.32 9.98 -7.70
N ALA A 131 -3.23 9.11 -7.28
CA ALA A 131 -3.01 7.68 -7.15
C ALA A 131 -3.87 6.92 -8.17
N GLU A 132 -3.20 6.23 -9.08
CA GLU A 132 -3.75 5.24 -10.01
C GLU A 132 -3.59 3.82 -9.42
N ALA A 133 -4.15 2.82 -10.10
CA ALA A 133 -4.13 1.44 -9.62
C ALA A 133 -2.70 0.89 -9.37
N THR A 134 -1.72 1.33 -10.17
CA THR A 134 -0.34 0.86 -10.12
C THR A 134 0.69 1.98 -10.10
N ARG A 135 0.27 3.25 -10.11
CA ARG A 135 1.17 4.41 -10.14
C ARG A 135 0.71 5.54 -9.21
N ILE A 136 1.64 6.14 -8.48
CA ILE A 136 1.43 7.37 -7.71
C ILE A 136 2.37 8.42 -8.26
N GLU A 137 1.82 9.60 -8.53
CA GLU A 137 2.59 10.81 -8.77
C GLU A 137 2.14 11.87 -7.79
N ALA A 138 3.07 12.46 -7.03
CA ALA A 138 2.76 13.54 -6.13
C ALA A 138 3.87 14.57 -6.09
N ASP A 139 3.48 15.82 -5.90
CA ASP A 139 4.41 16.89 -5.53
C ASP A 139 4.68 16.79 -4.03
N PHE A 140 5.93 16.97 -3.66
CA PHE A 140 6.47 16.78 -2.33
C PHE A 140 7.02 18.12 -1.85
N THR A 141 6.64 18.57 -0.67
CA THR A 141 7.11 19.84 -0.09
C THR A 141 7.42 19.64 1.37
N GLY A 142 8.35 20.41 1.92
CA GLY A 142 8.57 20.37 3.35
C GLY A 142 9.56 21.40 3.85
N THR A 143 9.71 21.38 5.16
CA THR A 143 10.65 22.21 5.90
C THR A 143 11.52 21.31 6.75
N ASP A 144 12.82 21.51 6.64
CA ASP A 144 13.83 20.90 7.47
C ASP A 144 14.40 21.92 8.48
N CYS A 145 15.47 21.56 9.19
CA CYS A 145 16.16 22.42 10.15
C CYS A 145 16.45 23.82 9.61
N GLN A 146 16.53 24.80 10.52
CA GLN A 146 16.92 26.18 10.19
C GLN A 146 16.06 26.82 9.09
N GLN A 147 14.80 26.37 8.94
CA GLN A 147 13.85 26.80 7.90
C GLN A 147 14.29 26.49 6.47
N ALA A 148 15.25 25.57 6.26
CA ALA A 148 15.55 25.08 4.92
C ALA A 148 14.29 24.44 4.33
N THR A 149 13.87 24.91 3.17
CA THR A 149 12.68 24.39 2.50
C THR A 149 13.10 23.45 1.39
N PHE A 150 12.22 22.53 1.02
CA PHE A 150 12.44 21.72 -0.16
C PHE A 150 11.12 21.50 -0.89
N ILE A 151 11.23 21.39 -2.21
CA ILE A 151 10.17 20.95 -3.09
C ILE A 151 10.66 19.74 -3.87
N GLY A 152 9.75 18.98 -4.43
CA GLY A 152 10.11 17.79 -5.16
C GLY A 152 8.94 17.11 -5.82
N ARG A 153 9.26 16.05 -6.56
CA ARG A 153 8.28 15.17 -7.18
C ARG A 153 8.60 13.74 -6.82
N VAL A 154 7.60 13.01 -6.36
CA VAL A 154 7.69 11.58 -6.11
C VAL A 154 6.89 10.82 -7.15
N VAL A 155 7.50 9.78 -7.72
CA VAL A 155 6.84 8.84 -8.62
C VAL A 155 7.08 7.45 -8.06
N LEU A 156 5.99 6.75 -7.73
CA LEU A 156 6.03 5.40 -7.16
C LEU A 156 5.19 4.45 -8.02
N THR A 157 5.61 3.20 -8.07
CA THR A 157 4.86 2.11 -8.70
C THR A 157 4.63 0.98 -7.72
N LYS A 158 3.52 0.28 -7.94
CA LYS A 158 3.17 -0.96 -7.24
C LYS A 158 3.56 -2.14 -8.12
N ASN A 159 4.36 -3.05 -7.56
CA ASN A 159 4.73 -4.30 -8.21
C ASN A 159 3.89 -5.45 -7.66
#